data_AF-A0ABC9SDV4-F1
#
_entry.id   AF-A0ABC9SDV4-F1
#
_cell.length_a   1.000
_cell.length_b   1.000
_cell.length_c   1.000
_cell.angle_alpha   90.00
_cell.angle_beta   90.00
_cell.angle_gamma   90.00
#
_symmetry.space_group_name_H-M   'P 1'
#
loop_
_entity.id
_entity.type
_entity.pdbx_description
1 polymer ?
#
loop_
_entity_poly.entity_id
_entity_poly.type
_entity_poly.pdbx_seq_one_letter_code
_entity_poly.pdbx_strand_id
1 'polypeptide(L)'
;MRTSNFTVRCPSRKDRTFRMAYVVTEPCRNCKYTYCAAVCPVEAFREGANCLYIEPTVCIDCNKCRPECPVEAIYPDYEVPSIWRDWIAENVHKAKHFPVIIDVKVPLKKEGCINPEY
;
A
#
# COMPACT_ATOMS: atom_id res chain seq x y z
N MET A 1 49.54 -7.98 28.58
CA MET A 1 48.97 -8.72 27.44
C MET A 1 47.55 -9.13 27.81
N ARG A 2 46.56 -8.25 27.55
CA ARG A 2 45.15 -8.50 27.91
C ARG A 2 44.35 -8.74 26.63
N THR A 3 43.72 -9.90 26.62
CA THR A 3 42.87 -10.51 25.61
C THR A 3 41.72 -9.60 25.21
N SER A 4 41.71 -9.13 23.96
CA SER A 4 40.59 -8.42 23.36
C SER A 4 39.53 -9.44 22.92
N ASN A 5 38.55 -9.69 23.80
CA ASN A 5 37.33 -10.40 23.48
C ASN A 5 36.58 -9.67 22.36
N PHE A 6 36.74 -10.13 21.12
CA PHE A 6 35.89 -9.76 20.00
C PHE A 6 34.51 -10.41 20.20
N THR A 7 33.63 -9.71 20.92
CA THR A 7 32.20 -10.01 20.86
C THR A 7 31.72 -9.65 19.46
N VAL A 8 31.45 -10.66 18.64
CA VAL A 8 30.75 -10.50 17.37
C VAL A 8 29.36 -9.98 17.70
N ARG A 9 29.22 -8.65 17.68
CA ARG A 9 27.96 -7.97 17.91
C ARG A 9 27.12 -8.18 16.66
N CYS A 10 26.23 -9.18 16.71
CA CYS A 10 25.20 -9.39 15.70
C CYS A 10 24.53 -8.03 15.42
N PRO A 11 24.52 -7.53 14.16
CA PRO A 11 23.92 -6.24 13.85
C PRO A 11 22.48 -6.28 14.34
N SER A 12 22.14 -5.30 15.16
CA SER A 12 20.90 -5.33 15.92
C SER A 12 19.71 -5.54 14.99
N ARG A 13 18.76 -6.36 15.46
CA ARG A 13 17.40 -6.65 14.96
C ARG A 13 16.50 -5.41 14.72
N LYS A 14 17.04 -4.27 14.32
CA LYS A 14 16.34 -2.98 14.14
C LYS A 14 16.01 -2.66 12.69
N ASP A 15 16.30 -3.57 11.77
CA ASP A 15 15.84 -3.47 10.39
C ASP A 15 14.72 -4.49 10.16
N ARG A 16 13.58 -4.26 10.81
CA ARG A 16 12.32 -4.61 10.14
C ARG A 16 11.99 -3.41 9.28
N THR A 17 12.70 -3.27 8.16
CA THR A 17 12.14 -2.68 6.95
C THR A 17 10.85 -3.45 6.73
N PHE A 18 9.75 -2.85 7.17
CA PHE A 18 8.43 -3.31 6.83
C PHE A 18 8.35 -3.14 5.31
N ARG A 19 8.72 -4.19 4.57
CA ARG A 19 8.57 -4.20 3.12
C ARG A 19 7.10 -3.95 2.87
N MET A 20 6.81 -2.81 2.28
CA MET A 20 5.47 -2.57 1.78
C MET A 20 5.35 -3.43 0.55
N ALA A 21 4.46 -4.40 0.56
CA ALA A 21 4.22 -5.24 -0.60
C ALA A 21 3.76 -4.38 -1.80
N TYR A 22 2.62 -3.71 -1.62
CA TYR A 22 2.01 -2.81 -2.58
C TYR A 22 1.54 -1.54 -1.90
N VAL A 23 1.53 -0.45 -2.67
CA VAL A 23 1.28 0.91 -2.20
C VAL A 23 0.27 1.57 -3.12
N VAL A 24 -0.80 2.09 -2.53
CA VAL A 24 -1.74 2.96 -3.24
C VAL A 24 -1.17 4.37 -3.26
N THR A 25 -1.12 5.00 -4.43
CA THR A 25 -0.54 6.33 -4.64
C THR A 25 -1.64 7.36 -4.92
N GLU A 26 -1.21 8.61 -5.14
CA GLU A 26 -2.08 9.77 -5.36
C GLU A 26 -3.21 9.59 -6.38
N PRO A 27 -3.05 8.88 -7.51
CA PRO A 27 -4.12 8.75 -8.51
C PRO A 27 -5.39 8.07 -7.98
N CYS A 28 -5.33 7.33 -6.85
CA CYS A 28 -6.53 6.76 -6.24
C CYS A 28 -7.36 7.80 -5.47
N ARG A 29 -6.73 8.89 -5.03
CA ARG A 29 -7.37 9.95 -4.26
C ARG A 29 -8.49 10.57 -5.08
N ASN A 30 -9.67 10.72 -4.47
CA ASN A 30 -10.86 11.29 -5.10
C ASN A 30 -11.45 10.48 -6.27
N CYS A 31 -10.94 9.28 -6.58
CA CYS A 31 -11.52 8.34 -7.55
C CYS A 31 -12.17 7.12 -6.90
N LYS A 32 -11.51 6.54 -5.89
CA LYS A 32 -11.92 5.38 -5.08
C LYS A 32 -12.85 4.38 -5.80
N TYR A 33 -12.34 3.64 -6.80
CA TYR A 33 -13.13 2.66 -7.57
C TYR A 33 -13.41 1.33 -6.84
N THR A 34 -12.56 0.94 -5.89
CA THR A 34 -12.72 -0.26 -5.04
C THR A 34 -12.67 -1.64 -5.73
N TYR A 35 -12.49 -1.75 -7.06
CA TYR A 35 -12.33 -3.04 -7.75
C TYR A 35 -11.18 -3.90 -7.22
N CYS A 36 -10.08 -3.24 -6.83
CA CYS A 36 -8.92 -3.90 -6.23
C CYS A 36 -9.21 -4.60 -4.90
N ALA A 37 -10.25 -4.19 -4.15
CA ALA A 37 -10.63 -4.83 -2.90
C ALA A 37 -11.28 -6.20 -3.14
N ALA A 38 -12.15 -6.30 -4.16
CA ALA A 38 -12.88 -7.53 -4.47
C ALA A 38 -11.98 -8.66 -5.01
N VAL A 39 -10.86 -8.32 -5.64
CA VAL A 39 -9.90 -9.31 -6.17
C VAL A 39 -8.86 -9.75 -5.13
N CYS A 40 -8.79 -9.09 -3.97
CA CYS A 40 -7.74 -9.32 -2.98
C CYS A 40 -8.05 -10.59 -2.16
N PRO A 41 -7.25 -11.68 -2.28
CA PRO A 41 -7.56 -12.96 -1.63
C PRO A 41 -7.37 -12.94 -0.10
N VAL A 42 -6.71 -11.91 0.42
CA VAL A 42 -6.34 -11.76 1.84
C VAL A 42 -6.91 -10.48 2.45
N GLU A 43 -7.78 -9.76 1.73
CA GLU A 43 -8.47 -8.57 2.25
C GLU A 43 -7.51 -7.51 2.83
N ALA A 44 -6.42 -7.23 2.11
CA ALA A 44 -5.38 -6.30 2.56
C ALA A 44 -5.77 -4.81 2.46
N PHE A 45 -6.92 -4.48 1.86
CA PHE A 45 -7.35 -3.10 1.63
C PHE A 45 -8.08 -2.51 2.84
N ARG A 46 -7.87 -1.22 3.04
CA ARG A 46 -8.46 -0.43 4.12
C ARG A 46 -9.16 0.79 3.53
N GLU A 47 -10.40 1.01 3.92
CA GLU A 47 -11.23 2.07 3.33
C GLU A 47 -11.06 3.40 4.06
N GLY A 48 -10.39 4.34 3.39
CA GLY A 48 -10.38 5.75 3.79
C GLY A 48 -11.54 6.54 3.21
N ALA A 49 -11.68 7.79 3.68
CA ALA A 49 -12.73 8.70 3.23
C ALA A 49 -12.66 9.03 1.73
N ASN A 50 -11.44 9.26 1.21
CA ASN A 50 -11.22 9.69 -0.18
C ASN A 50 -10.22 8.80 -0.94
N CYS A 51 -9.67 7.76 -0.32
CA CYS A 51 -8.65 6.88 -0.92
C CYS A 51 -8.68 5.51 -0.23
N LEU A 52 -8.09 4.49 -0.87
CA LEU A 52 -7.82 3.19 -0.25
C LEU A 52 -6.36 3.10 0.21
N TYR A 53 -6.11 2.31 1.24
CA TYR A 53 -4.76 2.02 1.73
C TYR A 53 -4.53 0.52 1.79
N ILE A 54 -3.31 0.07 1.51
CA ILE A 54 -2.92 -1.34 1.60
C ILE A 54 -2.16 -1.56 2.91
N GLU A 55 -2.56 -2.59 3.67
CA GLU A 55 -1.82 -3.00 4.85
C GLU A 55 -0.69 -3.98 4.49
N PRO A 56 0.59 -3.67 4.78
CA PRO A 56 1.72 -4.51 4.40
C PRO A 56 1.86 -5.80 5.19
N THR A 57 1.29 -5.86 6.40
CA THR A 57 1.27 -7.08 7.23
C THR A 57 0.42 -8.18 6.62
N VAL A 58 -0.60 -7.79 5.84
CA VAL A 58 -1.62 -8.69 5.31
C VAL A 58 -1.38 -8.98 3.83
N CYS A 59 -0.85 -8.01 3.08
CA CYS A 59 -0.58 -8.18 1.66
C CYS A 59 0.50 -9.26 1.42
N ILE A 60 0.21 -10.17 0.48
CA ILE A 60 1.05 -11.33 0.13
C ILE A 60 1.71 -11.21 -1.25
N ASP A 61 1.82 -10.00 -1.79
CA ASP A 61 2.45 -9.73 -3.09
C ASP A 61 1.87 -10.46 -4.31
N CYS A 62 0.56 -10.79 -4.30
CA CYS A 62 -0.06 -11.61 -5.36
C CYS A 62 -0.24 -10.91 -6.74
N ASN A 63 0.01 -9.61 -6.84
CA ASN A 63 -0.10 -8.78 -8.06
C ASN A 63 -1.48 -8.73 -8.77
N LYS A 64 -2.54 -9.27 -8.15
CA LYS A 64 -3.89 -9.28 -8.77
C LYS A 64 -4.55 -7.90 -8.78
N CYS A 65 -4.22 -7.03 -7.84
CA CYS A 65 -4.87 -5.72 -7.69
C CYS A 65 -4.39 -4.66 -8.70
N ARG A 66 -3.17 -4.79 -9.24
CA ARG A 66 -2.56 -3.82 -10.16
C ARG A 66 -3.36 -3.65 -11.47
N PRO A 67 -3.67 -4.71 -12.25
CA PRO A 67 -4.41 -4.56 -13.51
C PRO A 67 -5.88 -4.17 -13.32
N GLU A 68 -6.45 -4.41 -12.14
CA GLU A 68 -7.85 -4.07 -11.82
C GLU A 68 -8.04 -2.57 -11.49
N CYS A 69 -6.95 -1.82 -11.29
CA CYS A 69 -7.04 -0.40 -10.99
C CYS A 69 -7.13 0.43 -12.28
N PRO A 70 -8.28 1.06 -12.59
CA PRO A 70 -8.45 1.81 -13.84
C PRO A 70 -7.54 3.05 -13.93
N VAL A 71 -7.10 3.58 -12.80
CA VAL A 71 -6.22 4.76 -12.70
C VAL A 71 -4.76 4.40 -12.43
N GLU A 72 -4.43 3.11 -12.50
CA GLU A 72 -3.06 2.61 -12.30
C GLU A 72 -2.38 3.17 -11.04
N ALA A 73 -3.14 3.27 -9.94
CA ALA A 73 -2.66 3.90 -8.70
C ALA A 73 -1.86 2.95 -7.80
N ILE A 74 -1.73 1.68 -8.15
CA ILE A 74 -1.19 0.63 -7.27
C ILE A 74 0.18 0.21 -7.80
N TYR A 75 1.22 0.44 -7.01
CA TYR A 75 2.61 0.10 -7.35
C TYR A 75 3.21 -0.81 -6.27
N PRO A 76 4.12 -1.73 -6.63
CA PRO A 76 4.98 -2.36 -5.63
C PRO A 76 5.95 -1.32 -5.04
N ASP A 77 6.38 -1.48 -3.78
CA ASP A 77 7.18 -0.47 -3.06
C ASP A 77 8.45 -0.01 -3.79
N TYR A 78 9.12 -0.92 -4.48
CA TYR A 78 10.35 -0.65 -5.23
C TYR A 78 10.11 0.05 -6.58
N GLU A 79 8.87 0.05 -7.09
CA GLU A 79 8.49 0.68 -8.37
C GLU A 79 7.71 1.99 -8.13
N VAL A 80 7.47 2.38 -6.87
CA VAL A 80 6.80 3.65 -6.55
C VAL A 80 7.63 4.82 -7.09
N PRO A 81 7.04 5.69 -7.96
CA PRO A 81 7.68 6.89 -8.44
C PRO A 81 8.21 7.77 -7.30
N SER A 82 9.33 8.47 -7.53
CA SER A 82 9.98 9.28 -6.49
C SER A 82 9.07 10.34 -5.88
N ILE A 83 8.15 10.89 -6.67
CA ILE A 83 7.14 11.88 -6.25
C ILE A 83 6.13 11.32 -5.25
N TRP A 84 5.95 9.99 -5.19
CA TRP A 84 4.97 9.33 -4.34
C TRP A 84 5.59 8.43 -3.28
N ARG A 85 6.90 8.51 -3.03
CA ARG A 85 7.56 7.69 -2.00
C ARG A 85 6.97 7.88 -0.60
N ASP A 86 6.48 9.06 -0.28
CA ASP A 86 5.85 9.33 1.03
C ASP A 86 4.55 8.54 1.23
N TRP A 87 3.91 8.09 0.13
CA TRP A 87 2.71 7.26 0.19
C TRP A 87 2.98 5.88 0.76
N ILE A 88 4.22 5.40 0.72
CA ILE A 88 4.64 4.14 1.34
C ILE A 88 4.35 4.20 2.85
N ALA A 89 4.87 5.22 3.52
CA ALA A 89 4.64 5.42 4.95
C ALA A 89 3.16 5.75 5.23
N GLU A 90 2.53 6.56 4.37
CA GLU A 90 1.12 6.91 4.52
C GLU A 90 0.20 5.68 4.53
N ASN A 91 0.42 4.73 3.62
CA ASN A 91 -0.34 3.49 3.57
C ASN A 91 -0.17 2.69 4.87
N VAL A 92 1.06 2.53 5.38
CA VAL A 92 1.33 1.86 6.68
C VAL A 92 0.55 2.51 7.81
N HIS A 93 0.61 3.84 7.90
CA HIS A 93 0.01 4.58 9.00
C HIS A 93 -1.51 4.53 8.93
N LYS A 94 -2.07 4.83 7.75
CA LYS A 94 -3.51 4.94 7.57
C LYS A 94 -4.19 3.57 7.59
N ALA A 95 -3.55 2.52 7.07
CA ALA A 95 -4.11 1.17 7.10
C ALA A 95 -4.46 0.68 8.51
N LYS A 96 -3.76 1.15 9.55
CA LYS A 96 -4.03 0.81 10.95
C LYS A 96 -5.29 1.47 11.54
N HIS A 97 -5.76 2.55 10.91
CA HIS A 97 -6.85 3.36 11.43
C HIS A 97 -8.17 3.17 10.67
N PHE A 98 -8.13 2.56 9.49
CA PHE A 98 -9.29 2.39 8.62
C PHE A 98 -9.81 0.94 8.63
N PRO A 99 -11.12 0.73 8.45
CA PRO A 99 -11.71 -0.60 8.42
C PRO A 99 -11.35 -1.35 7.12
N VAL A 100 -11.42 -2.68 7.17
CA VAL A 100 -11.24 -3.56 6.01
C VAL A 100 -12.39 -3.35 5.01
N ILE A 101 -12.07 -3.39 3.72
CA ILE A 101 -13.05 -3.39 2.63
C ILE A 101 -12.89 -4.66 1.78
N ILE A 102 -14.03 -5.28 1.48
CA ILE A 102 -14.12 -6.55 0.75
C ILE A 102 -15.00 -6.34 -0.50
N ASP A 103 -16.12 -5.63 -0.35
CA ASP A 103 -17.07 -5.41 -1.43
C ASP A 103 -16.73 -4.21 -2.33
N VAL A 104 -17.16 -4.31 -3.59
CA VAL A 104 -17.15 -3.18 -4.54
C VAL A 104 -18.23 -2.18 -4.15
N LYS A 105 -17.84 -0.92 -3.99
CA LYS A 105 -18.75 0.20 -3.76
C LYS A 105 -18.81 1.11 -4.98
N VAL A 106 -19.85 1.95 -5.01
CA VAL A 106 -19.99 2.98 -6.05
C VAL A 106 -18.74 3.88 -6.02
N PRO A 107 -18.05 4.07 -7.17
CA PRO A 107 -16.83 4.85 -7.24
C PRO A 107 -17.09 6.30 -6.82
N LEU A 108 -16.25 6.83 -5.94
CA LEU A 108 -16.29 8.24 -5.58
C LEU A 108 -15.61 9.03 -6.69
N LYS A 109 -16.33 9.42 -7.74
CA LYS A 109 -15.82 10.28 -8.83
C LYS A 109 -15.91 11.75 -8.44
N LYS A 110 -15.02 12.21 -7.54
CA LYS A 110 -14.96 13.63 -7.13
C LYS A 110 -14.08 14.44 -8.09
N GLU A 111 -14.11 15.77 -7.96
CA GLU A 111 -13.24 16.67 -8.72
C GLU A 111 -11.76 16.27 -8.59
N GLY A 112 -11.06 16.21 -9.72
CA GLY A 112 -9.66 15.76 -9.80
C GLY A 112 -9.47 14.25 -9.96
N CYS A 113 -10.54 13.46 -10.04
CA CYS A 113 -10.41 12.06 -10.44
C CYS A 113 -10.01 11.95 -11.91
N ILE A 114 -8.91 11.24 -12.18
CA ILE A 114 -8.56 10.79 -13.52
C ILE A 114 -9.59 9.71 -13.89
N ASN A 115 -10.63 10.06 -14.64
CA ASN A 115 -11.45 9.03 -15.29
C ASN A 115 -10.68 8.59 -16.54
N PRO A 116 -10.28 7.32 -16.67
CA PRO A 116 -10.19 6.75 -18.00
C PRO A 116 -11.63 6.70 -18.52
N GLU A 117 -12.06 7.75 -19.21
CA GLU A 117 -13.19 7.64 -20.12
C GLU A 117 -12.80 6.56 -21.14
N TYR A 118 -13.47 5.42 -21.04
CA TYR A 118 -13.88 4.72 -22.24
C TYR A 118 -15.19 5.37 -22.70
#